data_AF-A0A1Q8KUQ6-F1
#
_entry.id   AF-A0A1Q8KUQ6-F1
#
_cell.length_a   1.000
_cell.length_b   1.000
_cell.length_c   1.000
_cell.angle_alpha   90.00
_cell.angle_beta   90.00
_cell.angle_gamma   90.00
#
_symmetry.space_group_name_H-M   'P 1'
#
loop_
_entity.id
_entity.type
_entity.pdbx_description
1 polymer ?
#
loop_
_entity_poly.entity_id
_entity_poly.type
_entity_poly.pdbx_seq_one_letter_code
_entity_poly.pdbx_strand_id
1 'polypeptide(L)'
;MNDALGEKPAPFGAPGTTLEPGEGGGYFESGRPRLGGLEQPIAFSDLQAAVIDAAADTVIPPDPAWPTASEVGLVAFVGRYVTPTGYRNKHFPFAEEDDFKAGLDRLGQSFVDGDAAARTAAVAALEEAEDPLFEQLRALVYYGYYSRPVVTLAIRRNLPAGRDYHGPPLPYGYLATTEPWDSETLAQASEHGEYLETEQVTRVDLSQLTWTK
;
A
#
# COMPACT_ATOMS: atom_id res chain seq x y z
N MET A 1 21.11 -38.84 7.28
CA MET A 1 20.33 -38.80 8.54
C MET A 1 20.78 -37.55 9.29
N ASN A 2 20.07 -36.41 9.30
CA ASN A 2 18.65 -36.14 9.03
C ASN A 2 18.49 -35.08 7.93
N ASP A 3 17.89 -35.50 6.81
CA ASP A 3 17.29 -34.66 5.76
C ASP A 3 15.79 -34.47 6.08
N ALA A 4 15.47 -33.75 7.15
CA ALA A 4 14.11 -33.34 7.42
C ALA A 4 14.03 -31.83 7.16
N LEU A 5 13.25 -31.46 6.14
CA LEU A 5 13.00 -30.10 5.64
C LEU A 5 14.11 -29.60 4.69
N GLY A 6 14.01 -30.00 3.43
CA GLY A 6 14.82 -29.47 2.31
C GLY A 6 14.55 -28.00 1.98
N GLU A 7 14.45 -27.14 2.99
CA GLU A 7 14.28 -25.71 2.85
C GLU A 7 15.66 -25.08 2.62
N LYS A 8 15.92 -24.70 1.36
CA LYS A 8 16.93 -23.69 1.08
C LYS A 8 16.48 -22.37 1.76
N PRO A 9 17.39 -21.57 2.31
CA PRO A 9 17.04 -20.29 2.93
C PRO A 9 16.36 -19.41 1.89
N ALA A 10 15.09 -19.06 2.10
CA ALA A 10 14.26 -18.37 1.11
C ALA A 10 14.59 -16.86 1.08
N PRO A 11 15.12 -16.31 -0.02
CA PRO A 11 15.19 -14.89 -0.23
C PRO A 11 13.98 -14.47 -1.08
N PHE A 12 12.99 -13.83 -0.44
CA PHE A 12 11.82 -13.19 -1.07
C PHE A 12 10.79 -14.11 -1.74
N GLY A 13 9.62 -14.23 -1.10
CA GLY A 13 8.43 -14.87 -1.68
C GLY A 13 7.49 -15.50 -0.64
N ALA A 14 6.19 -15.36 -0.84
CA ALA A 14 5.15 -16.14 -0.16
C ALA A 14 4.94 -17.53 -0.80
N PRO A 15 5.14 -18.64 -0.07
CA PRO A 15 4.90 -19.97 -0.60
C PRO A 15 3.46 -20.11 -1.11
N GLY A 16 3.29 -20.86 -2.20
CA GLY A 16 2.00 -21.01 -2.91
C GLY A 16 0.87 -21.68 -2.13
N THR A 17 1.08 -22.03 -0.86
CA THR A 17 0.07 -22.60 0.05
C THR A 17 0.14 -21.87 1.40
N THR A 18 -1.03 -21.57 1.97
CA THR A 18 -1.13 -20.93 3.30
C THR A 18 -1.39 -22.03 4.33
N LEU A 19 -0.58 -22.11 5.39
CA LEU A 19 -0.85 -22.97 6.55
C LEU A 19 -2.14 -22.53 7.26
N GLU A 20 -2.82 -23.44 7.95
CA GLU A 20 -3.98 -23.07 8.76
C GLU A 20 -3.55 -22.12 9.90
N PRO A 21 -4.41 -21.16 10.30
CA PRO A 21 -4.11 -20.25 11.40
C PRO A 21 -3.72 -21.02 12.67
N GLY A 22 -2.49 -20.83 13.15
CA GLY A 22 -1.94 -21.51 14.33
C GLY A 22 -0.94 -22.64 14.03
N GLU A 23 -0.89 -23.18 12.81
CA GLU A 23 0.09 -24.22 12.44
C GLU A 23 1.47 -23.64 12.07
N GLY A 24 1.52 -22.35 11.68
CA GLY A 24 2.74 -21.67 11.21
C GLY A 24 3.55 -20.92 12.28
N GLY A 25 3.20 -21.02 13.57
CA GLY A 25 3.94 -20.35 14.64
C GLY A 25 3.61 -18.87 14.80
N GLY A 26 2.53 -18.57 15.52
CA GLY A 26 2.27 -17.24 16.08
C GLY A 26 1.02 -16.55 15.55
N TYR A 27 0.16 -16.12 16.49
CA TYR A 27 -1.06 -15.33 16.27
C TYR A 27 -0.83 -14.01 15.49
N PHE A 28 0.43 -13.60 15.35
CA PHE A 28 0.85 -12.35 14.68
C PHE A 28 1.43 -12.55 13.26
N GLU A 29 1.74 -13.79 12.85
CA GLU A 29 2.32 -14.09 11.53
C GLU A 29 1.26 -14.40 10.46
N SER A 30 0.15 -15.00 10.84
CA SER A 30 -0.98 -15.28 9.96
C SER A 30 -1.96 -14.10 9.93
N GLY A 31 -1.73 -13.14 9.03
CA GLY A 31 -2.72 -12.08 8.74
C GLY A 31 -2.18 -10.68 8.51
N ARG A 32 -0.88 -10.42 8.78
CA ARG A 32 -0.26 -9.17 8.32
C ARG A 32 -0.08 -9.22 6.80
N PRO A 33 -0.34 -8.11 6.08
CA PRO A 33 0.09 -7.98 4.70
C PRO A 33 1.60 -8.23 4.63
N ARG A 34 2.01 -9.29 3.94
CA ARG A 34 3.44 -9.58 3.73
C ARG A 34 4.04 -8.39 3.00
N LEU A 35 5.19 -7.89 3.48
CA LEU A 35 5.88 -6.78 2.82
C LEU A 35 6.16 -7.17 1.37
N GLY A 36 5.53 -6.47 0.42
CA GLY A 36 5.72 -6.70 -1.02
C GLY A 36 4.62 -7.48 -1.75
N GLY A 37 3.54 -7.90 -1.07
CA GLY A 37 2.37 -8.55 -1.69
C GLY A 37 2.56 -10.04 -2.02
N LEU A 38 1.75 -10.58 -2.94
CA LEU A 38 1.83 -11.97 -3.42
C LEU A 38 3.17 -12.24 -4.13
N GLU A 39 3.73 -13.45 -3.92
CA GLU A 39 4.92 -13.90 -4.66
C GLU A 39 4.65 -14.02 -6.16
N GLN A 40 3.51 -14.64 -6.46
CA GLN A 40 2.98 -14.81 -7.81
C GLN A 40 1.81 -13.83 -7.95
N PRO A 41 2.03 -12.69 -8.64
CA PRO A 41 0.96 -11.74 -8.90
C PRO A 41 -0.16 -12.41 -9.71
N ILE A 42 -1.41 -11.99 -9.50
CA ILE A 42 -2.47 -12.34 -10.44
C ILE A 42 -2.15 -11.74 -11.81
N ALA A 43 -2.52 -12.46 -12.87
CA ALA A 43 -2.33 -12.00 -14.24
C ALA A 43 -3.54 -11.20 -14.73
N PHE A 44 -3.30 -10.11 -15.44
CA PHE A 44 -4.32 -9.33 -16.15
C PHE A 44 -4.22 -9.59 -17.64
N SER A 45 -5.35 -9.48 -18.35
CA SER A 45 -5.33 -9.42 -19.82
C SER A 45 -4.70 -8.12 -20.30
N ASP A 46 -4.30 -8.05 -21.58
CA ASP A 46 -3.74 -6.82 -22.17
C ASP A 46 -4.70 -5.63 -22.02
N LEU A 47 -6.00 -5.87 -22.19
CA LEU A 47 -7.02 -4.83 -22.02
C LEU A 47 -7.13 -4.39 -20.55
N GLN A 48 -7.16 -5.34 -19.61
CA GLN A 48 -7.21 -5.02 -18.18
C GLN A 48 -5.97 -4.23 -17.73
N ALA A 49 -4.80 -4.60 -18.22
CA ALA A 49 -3.56 -3.86 -17.99
C ALA A 49 -3.66 -2.42 -18.53
N ALA A 50 -4.15 -2.24 -19.76
CA ALA A 50 -4.36 -0.92 -20.36
C ALA A 50 -5.40 -0.08 -19.58
N VAL A 51 -6.45 -0.70 -19.05
CA VAL A 51 -7.43 -0.02 -18.18
C VAL A 51 -6.77 0.44 -16.88
N ILE A 52 -5.94 -0.40 -16.24
CA ILE A 52 -5.20 -0.03 -15.02
C ILE A 52 -4.29 1.16 -15.30
N ASP A 53 -3.54 1.14 -16.41
CA ASP A 53 -2.63 2.24 -16.79
C ASP A 53 -3.40 3.53 -17.10
N ALA A 54 -4.51 3.44 -17.84
CA ALA A 54 -5.36 4.60 -18.13
C ALA A 54 -6.00 5.16 -16.85
N ALA A 55 -6.41 4.30 -15.91
CA ALA A 55 -6.95 4.72 -14.62
C ALA A 55 -5.86 5.37 -13.76
N ALA A 56 -4.65 4.84 -13.78
CA ALA A 56 -3.51 5.40 -13.07
C ALA A 56 -3.21 6.84 -13.52
N ASP A 57 -3.13 7.06 -14.83
CA ASP A 57 -2.89 8.40 -15.39
C ASP A 57 -4.09 9.35 -15.25
N THR A 58 -5.29 8.80 -14.97
CA THR A 58 -6.47 9.61 -14.65
C THR A 58 -6.45 10.05 -13.20
N VAL A 59 -6.11 9.15 -12.28
CA VAL A 59 -6.05 9.40 -10.83
C VAL A 59 -4.82 10.24 -10.46
N ILE A 60 -3.69 10.02 -11.14
CA ILE A 60 -2.46 10.80 -11.01
C ILE A 60 -2.10 11.33 -12.40
N PRO A 61 -2.59 12.52 -12.78
CA PRO A 61 -2.32 13.11 -14.08
C PRO A 61 -0.82 13.27 -14.37
N PRO A 62 -0.36 13.04 -15.62
CA PRO A 62 1.03 13.24 -15.99
C PRO A 62 1.49 14.68 -15.76
N ASP A 63 2.69 14.85 -15.20
CA ASP A 63 3.33 16.15 -14.99
C ASP A 63 4.81 16.06 -15.36
N PRO A 64 5.40 17.02 -16.09
CA PRO A 64 6.80 16.94 -16.53
C PRO A 64 7.85 16.81 -15.41
N ALA A 65 7.54 17.24 -14.19
CA ALA A 65 8.43 17.10 -13.04
C ALA A 65 8.34 15.72 -12.39
N TRP A 66 7.27 14.96 -12.65
CA TRP A 66 6.95 13.72 -11.98
C TRP A 66 6.94 12.53 -12.95
N PRO A 67 7.28 11.31 -12.52
CA PRO A 67 7.10 10.12 -13.35
C PRO A 67 5.63 9.92 -13.73
N THR A 68 5.33 9.55 -14.96
CA THR A 68 3.96 9.18 -15.36
C THR A 68 3.52 7.91 -14.63
N ALA A 69 2.26 7.84 -14.18
CA ALA A 69 1.82 6.76 -13.30
C ALA A 69 1.77 5.39 -14.02
N SER A 70 1.28 5.35 -15.26
CA SER A 70 1.31 4.15 -16.10
C SER A 70 2.73 3.63 -16.40
N GLU A 71 3.73 4.52 -16.41
CA GLU A 71 5.10 4.16 -16.79
C GLU A 71 5.93 3.55 -15.64
N VAL A 72 5.41 3.53 -14.40
CA VAL A 72 6.17 3.06 -13.23
C VAL A 72 5.84 1.63 -12.79
N GLY A 73 5.15 0.87 -13.63
CA GLY A 73 4.91 -0.57 -13.43
C GLY A 73 3.78 -0.90 -12.46
N LEU A 74 2.69 -0.14 -12.51
CA LEU A 74 1.55 -0.31 -11.60
C LEU A 74 0.77 -1.61 -11.82
N VAL A 75 0.64 -2.09 -13.06
CA VAL A 75 -0.05 -3.37 -13.35
C VAL A 75 0.54 -4.52 -12.52
N ALA A 76 1.88 -4.61 -12.49
CA ALA A 76 2.57 -5.63 -11.71
C ALA A 76 2.40 -5.42 -10.19
N PHE A 77 2.31 -4.17 -9.73
CA PHE A 77 2.01 -3.86 -8.34
C PHE A 77 0.59 -4.29 -7.98
N VAL A 78 -0.42 -3.86 -8.76
CA VAL A 78 -1.83 -4.23 -8.58
C VAL A 78 -1.98 -5.75 -8.48
N GLY A 79 -1.33 -6.51 -9.38
CA GLY A 79 -1.41 -7.97 -9.38
C GLY A 79 -0.89 -8.62 -8.10
N ARG A 80 0.01 -7.96 -7.36
CA ARG A 80 0.51 -8.46 -6.06
C ARG A 80 -0.43 -8.20 -4.89
N TYR A 81 -1.39 -7.29 -5.04
CA TYR A 81 -2.23 -6.81 -3.95
C TYR A 81 -3.73 -7.07 -4.15
N VAL A 82 -4.13 -7.56 -5.32
CA VAL A 82 -5.47 -8.14 -5.52
C VAL A 82 -5.48 -9.56 -4.98
N THR A 83 -6.50 -9.88 -4.19
CA THR A 83 -6.67 -11.19 -3.53
C THR A 83 -7.08 -12.23 -4.56
N PRO A 84 -6.31 -13.32 -4.77
CA PRO A 84 -6.64 -14.30 -5.79
C PRO A 84 -7.91 -15.08 -5.47
N THR A 85 -8.56 -15.60 -6.50
CA THR A 85 -9.82 -16.36 -6.33
C THR A 85 -9.63 -17.55 -5.38
N GLY A 86 -10.55 -17.68 -4.41
CA GLY A 86 -10.53 -18.74 -3.40
C GLY A 86 -9.62 -18.51 -2.20
N TYR A 87 -8.87 -17.40 -2.15
CA TYR A 87 -8.10 -17.03 -0.97
C TYR A 87 -9.01 -16.52 0.15
N ARG A 88 -8.80 -17.02 1.39
CA ARG A 88 -9.60 -16.63 2.57
C ARG A 88 -9.20 -15.27 3.15
N ASN A 89 -7.90 -14.98 3.16
CA ASN A 89 -7.36 -13.77 3.76
C ASN A 89 -7.43 -12.62 2.76
N LYS A 90 -8.35 -11.68 2.99
CA LYS A 90 -8.50 -10.46 2.19
C LYS A 90 -7.78 -9.33 2.90
N HIS A 91 -6.91 -8.65 2.19
CA HIS A 91 -6.19 -7.48 2.71
C HIS A 91 -6.71 -6.23 2.06
N PHE A 92 -6.64 -5.10 2.77
CA PHE A 92 -6.91 -3.79 2.21
C PHE A 92 -6.17 -3.62 0.85
N PRO A 93 -6.85 -3.14 -0.23
CA PRO A 93 -8.17 -2.51 -0.25
C PRO A 93 -9.36 -3.48 -0.43
N PHE A 94 -9.17 -4.76 -0.09
CA PHE A 94 -10.18 -5.82 -0.21
C PHE A 94 -10.63 -6.05 -1.66
N ALA A 95 -9.73 -5.83 -2.62
CA ALA A 95 -9.93 -6.19 -4.00
C ALA A 95 -9.81 -7.72 -4.15
N GLU A 96 -10.86 -8.35 -4.67
CA GLU A 96 -10.90 -9.77 -5.01
C GLU A 96 -10.76 -9.92 -6.53
N GLU A 97 -10.01 -10.93 -6.96
CA GLU A 97 -9.60 -11.10 -8.36
C GLU A 97 -10.77 -11.08 -9.33
N ASP A 98 -11.81 -11.88 -9.08
CA ASP A 98 -12.95 -12.01 -9.99
C ASP A 98 -13.72 -10.68 -10.13
N ASP A 99 -14.08 -10.05 -9.00
CA ASP A 99 -14.86 -8.80 -8.99
C ASP A 99 -14.04 -7.62 -9.53
N PHE A 100 -12.75 -7.55 -9.16
CA PHE A 100 -11.84 -6.51 -9.64
C PHE A 100 -11.67 -6.60 -11.16
N LYS A 101 -11.41 -7.80 -11.69
CA LYS A 101 -11.30 -8.04 -13.14
C LYS A 101 -12.59 -7.73 -13.87
N ALA A 102 -13.74 -8.15 -13.34
CA ALA A 102 -15.04 -7.80 -13.90
C ALA A 102 -15.27 -6.29 -13.92
N GLY A 103 -14.80 -5.57 -12.89
CA GLY A 103 -14.77 -4.12 -12.83
C GLY A 103 -13.93 -3.49 -13.95
N LEU A 104 -12.71 -3.97 -14.17
CA LEU A 104 -11.85 -3.52 -15.26
C LEU A 104 -12.48 -3.81 -16.63
N ASP A 105 -13.09 -4.97 -16.81
CA ASP A 105 -13.76 -5.35 -18.06
C ASP A 105 -14.99 -4.48 -18.35
N ARG A 106 -15.72 -4.03 -17.30
CA ARG A 106 -16.83 -3.06 -17.45
C ARG A 106 -16.37 -1.69 -17.97
N LEU A 107 -15.19 -1.21 -17.55
CA LEU A 107 -14.60 0.02 -18.08
C LEU A 107 -14.15 -0.20 -19.54
N GLY A 108 -13.42 -1.28 -19.78
CA GLY A 108 -13.11 -1.80 -21.12
C GLY A 108 -12.39 -0.84 -22.06
N GLN A 109 -12.46 -1.15 -23.36
CA GLN A 109 -11.72 -0.42 -24.41
C GLN A 109 -12.17 1.04 -24.53
N SER A 110 -13.46 1.34 -24.32
CA SER A 110 -13.98 2.71 -24.38
C SER A 110 -13.33 3.64 -23.36
N PHE A 111 -12.98 3.12 -22.18
CA PHE A 111 -12.26 3.88 -21.18
C PHE A 111 -10.81 4.15 -21.61
N VAL A 112 -10.14 3.12 -22.14
CA VAL A 112 -8.76 3.25 -22.66
C VAL A 112 -8.68 4.24 -23.81
N ASP A 113 -9.62 4.21 -24.76
CA ASP A 113 -9.61 5.10 -25.92
C ASP A 113 -10.16 6.50 -25.60
N GLY A 114 -10.79 6.67 -24.44
CA GLY A 114 -11.34 7.95 -23.99
C GLY A 114 -10.27 9.00 -23.76
N ASP A 115 -10.62 10.27 -23.98
CA ASP A 115 -9.78 11.39 -23.57
C ASP A 115 -9.80 11.60 -22.05
N ALA A 116 -9.00 12.55 -21.55
CA ALA A 116 -8.88 12.82 -20.12
C ALA A 116 -10.24 13.19 -19.47
N ALA A 117 -11.11 13.90 -20.19
CA ALA A 117 -12.42 14.30 -19.66
C ALA A 117 -13.36 13.09 -19.57
N ALA A 118 -13.39 12.25 -20.60
CA ALA A 118 -14.19 11.03 -20.63
C ALA A 118 -13.76 10.04 -19.55
N ARG A 119 -12.44 9.83 -19.37
CA ARG A 119 -11.91 8.98 -18.31
C ARG A 119 -12.23 9.52 -16.91
N THR A 120 -12.05 10.83 -16.71
CA THR A 120 -12.40 11.47 -15.44
C THR A 120 -13.88 11.29 -15.11
N ALA A 121 -14.77 11.47 -16.09
CA ALA A 121 -16.20 11.27 -15.90
C ALA A 121 -16.55 9.81 -15.58
N ALA A 122 -15.90 8.84 -16.22
CA ALA A 122 -16.10 7.42 -15.93
C ALA A 122 -15.64 7.05 -14.51
N VAL A 123 -14.48 7.56 -14.06
CA VAL A 123 -13.98 7.35 -12.70
C VAL A 123 -14.91 8.02 -11.67
N ALA A 124 -15.36 9.25 -11.93
CA ALA A 124 -16.31 9.95 -11.06
C ALA A 124 -17.67 9.22 -10.97
N ALA A 125 -18.13 8.60 -12.06
CA ALA A 125 -19.35 7.80 -12.04
C ALA A 125 -19.22 6.55 -11.16
N LEU A 126 -18.03 5.92 -11.10
CA LEU A 126 -17.77 4.84 -10.15
C LEU A 126 -17.82 5.34 -8.69
N GLU A 127 -17.22 6.50 -8.42
CA GLU A 127 -17.25 7.14 -7.10
C GLU A 127 -18.68 7.48 -6.66
N GLU A 128 -19.47 8.13 -7.53
CA GLU A 128 -20.86 8.50 -7.24
C GLU A 128 -21.76 7.28 -7.01
N ALA A 129 -21.50 6.18 -7.73
CA ALA A 129 -22.22 4.92 -7.56
C ALA A 129 -21.78 4.12 -6.32
N GLU A 130 -20.82 4.62 -5.54
CA GLU A 130 -20.16 3.88 -4.45
C GLU A 130 -19.63 2.51 -4.91
N ASP A 131 -19.20 2.41 -6.17
CA ASP A 131 -18.68 1.17 -6.73
C ASP A 131 -17.33 0.85 -6.07
N PRO A 132 -17.15 -0.33 -5.44
CA PRO A 132 -15.92 -0.69 -4.75
C PRO A 132 -14.66 -0.58 -5.62
N LEU A 133 -14.81 -0.72 -6.95
CA LEU A 133 -13.70 -0.57 -7.89
C LEU A 133 -13.04 0.80 -7.80
N PHE A 134 -13.79 1.88 -7.55
CA PHE A 134 -13.21 3.22 -7.42
C PHE A 134 -12.19 3.28 -6.28
N GLU A 135 -12.60 2.88 -5.08
CA GLU A 135 -11.74 2.91 -3.90
C GLU A 135 -10.55 1.95 -4.03
N GLN A 136 -10.77 0.79 -4.64
CA GLN A 136 -9.72 -0.18 -4.92
C GLN A 136 -8.68 0.37 -5.91
N LEU A 137 -9.11 0.96 -7.03
CA LEU A 137 -8.22 1.59 -8.01
C LEU A 137 -7.47 2.76 -7.37
N ARG A 138 -8.17 3.66 -6.69
CA ARG A 138 -7.58 4.81 -6.01
C ARG A 138 -6.50 4.35 -5.03
N ALA A 139 -6.82 3.41 -4.13
CA ALA A 139 -5.86 2.89 -3.18
C ALA A 139 -4.64 2.26 -3.89
N LEU A 140 -4.86 1.31 -4.82
CA LEU A 140 -3.77 0.59 -5.47
C LEU A 140 -2.88 1.49 -6.32
N VAL A 141 -3.45 2.49 -7.00
CA VAL A 141 -2.69 3.49 -7.77
C VAL A 141 -1.84 4.35 -6.83
N TYR A 142 -2.42 4.92 -5.77
CA TYR A 142 -1.67 5.77 -4.84
C TYR A 142 -0.55 4.99 -4.12
N TYR A 143 -0.86 3.83 -3.53
CA TYR A 143 0.14 3.01 -2.85
C TYR A 143 1.19 2.47 -3.83
N GLY A 144 0.76 2.07 -5.03
CA GLY A 144 1.65 1.57 -6.07
C GLY A 144 2.63 2.64 -6.52
N TYR A 145 2.13 3.84 -6.83
CA TYR A 145 2.90 4.94 -7.40
C TYR A 145 3.93 5.47 -6.40
N TYR A 146 3.48 5.85 -5.20
CA TYR A 146 4.37 6.43 -4.19
C TYR A 146 5.33 5.43 -3.54
N SER A 147 5.12 4.12 -3.74
CA SER A 147 6.09 3.09 -3.34
C SER A 147 7.20 2.86 -4.35
N ARG A 148 7.18 3.49 -5.54
CA ARG A 148 8.21 3.27 -6.56
C ARG A 148 9.49 4.05 -6.22
N PRO A 149 10.68 3.45 -6.42
CA PRO A 149 11.95 4.15 -6.19
C PRO A 149 12.09 5.43 -7.03
N VAL A 150 11.65 5.41 -8.29
CA VAL A 150 11.72 6.59 -9.18
C VAL A 150 10.86 7.76 -8.68
N VAL A 151 9.71 7.46 -8.06
CA VAL A 151 8.82 8.48 -7.46
C VAL A 151 9.42 8.99 -6.15
N THR A 152 9.99 8.11 -5.31
CA THR A 152 10.76 8.51 -4.11
C THR A 152 11.89 9.48 -4.48
N LEU A 153 12.62 9.24 -5.57
CA LEU A 153 13.66 10.14 -6.06
C LEU A 153 13.09 11.48 -6.56
N ALA A 154 11.94 11.45 -7.23
CA ALA A 154 11.25 12.66 -7.67
C ALA A 154 10.79 13.52 -6.47
N ILE A 155 10.26 12.91 -5.41
CA ILE A 155 9.91 13.59 -4.15
C ILE A 155 11.12 14.36 -3.60
N ARG A 156 12.27 13.69 -3.45
CA ARG A 156 13.51 14.33 -2.93
C ARG A 156 13.98 15.48 -3.80
N ARG A 157 13.83 15.36 -5.11
CA ARG A 157 14.28 16.34 -6.09
C ARG A 157 13.37 17.57 -6.12
N ASN A 158 12.05 17.35 -6.12
CA ASN A 158 11.07 18.37 -6.49
C ASN A 158 10.44 19.06 -5.28
N LEU A 159 10.39 18.40 -4.11
CA LEU A 159 9.77 18.94 -2.90
C LEU A 159 10.84 19.37 -1.89
N PRO A 160 10.91 20.68 -1.51
CA PRO A 160 11.85 21.14 -0.49
C PRO A 160 11.72 20.37 0.84
N ALA A 161 10.48 20.06 1.24
CA ALA A 161 10.18 19.29 2.45
C ALA A 161 10.39 17.77 2.29
N GLY A 162 10.68 17.27 1.09
CA GLY A 162 10.86 15.84 0.81
C GLY A 162 12.31 15.41 0.63
N ARG A 163 13.29 16.29 0.83
CA ARG A 163 14.71 16.03 0.56
C ARG A 163 15.29 14.85 1.35
N ASP A 164 14.77 14.62 2.54
CA ASP A 164 15.10 13.55 3.48
C ASP A 164 14.11 12.37 3.45
N TYR A 165 13.23 12.30 2.44
CA TYR A 165 12.28 11.19 2.33
C TYR A 165 12.96 9.89 1.90
N HIS A 166 13.18 8.94 2.82
CA HIS A 166 14.05 7.79 2.55
C HIS A 166 13.40 6.54 1.93
N GLY A 167 12.07 6.49 1.76
CA GLY A 167 11.36 5.29 1.29
C GLY A 167 11.45 4.11 2.28
N PRO A 168 10.66 3.04 2.10
CA PRO A 168 10.56 1.95 3.08
C PRO A 168 11.52 0.77 2.85
N PRO A 169 11.87 0.03 3.92
CA PRO A 169 12.00 0.53 5.28
C PRO A 169 13.35 1.25 5.43
N LEU A 170 13.37 2.33 6.21
CA LEU A 170 14.61 2.74 6.91
C LEU A 170 15.22 1.47 7.53
N PRO A 171 16.55 1.35 7.65
CA PRO A 171 17.24 0.07 7.87
C PRO A 171 16.77 -0.81 9.06
N TYR A 172 15.91 -0.29 9.96
CA TYR A 172 15.30 -1.02 11.08
C TYR A 172 13.75 -0.99 11.10
N GLY A 173 13.10 -0.44 10.07
CA GLY A 173 11.65 -0.29 10.00
C GLY A 173 11.06 0.41 11.23
N TYR A 174 9.82 0.04 11.57
CA TYR A 174 9.17 0.44 12.82
C TYR A 174 9.52 -0.48 13.99
N LEU A 175 10.50 -1.39 13.89
CA LEU A 175 10.81 -2.35 14.97
C LEU A 175 11.00 -1.62 16.31
N ALA A 176 11.77 -0.52 16.31
CA ALA A 176 11.98 0.33 17.48
C ALA A 176 10.71 1.01 18.04
N THR A 177 9.63 1.08 17.26
CA THR A 177 8.34 1.68 17.66
C THR A 177 7.19 0.68 17.83
N THR A 178 7.35 -0.54 17.30
CA THR A 178 6.34 -1.61 17.39
C THR A 178 6.71 -2.69 18.38
N GLU A 179 7.98 -2.79 18.78
CA GLU A 179 8.37 -3.59 19.93
C GLU A 179 7.98 -2.85 21.23
N PRO A 180 7.59 -3.59 22.28
CA PRO A 180 7.39 -2.98 23.59
C PRO A 180 8.64 -2.19 23.97
N TRP A 181 8.45 -0.94 24.40
CA TRP A 181 9.57 -0.12 24.84
C TRP A 181 10.14 -0.76 26.09
N ASP A 182 11.37 -1.24 26.00
CA ASP A 182 12.08 -1.74 27.17
C ASP A 182 12.52 -0.58 28.06
N SER A 183 13.01 -0.93 29.25
CA SER A 183 13.48 0.04 30.24
C SER A 183 14.65 0.91 29.73
N GLU A 184 15.43 0.43 28.76
CA GLU A 184 16.55 1.17 28.18
C GLU A 184 16.05 2.24 27.19
N THR A 185 15.09 1.89 26.34
CA THR A 185 14.42 2.78 25.39
C THR A 185 13.64 3.88 26.12
N LEU A 186 12.93 3.52 27.19
CA LEU A 186 12.23 4.49 28.06
C LEU A 186 13.21 5.46 28.74
N ALA A 187 14.38 4.97 29.16
CA ALA A 187 15.40 5.82 29.78
C ALA A 187 16.01 6.82 28.79
N GLN A 188 16.18 6.45 27.52
CA GLN A 188 16.64 7.41 26.49
C GLN A 188 15.59 8.49 26.18
N ALA A 189 14.31 8.14 26.15
CA ALA A 189 13.24 9.13 25.93
C ALA A 189 13.20 10.18 27.07
N SER A 190 13.53 9.76 28.31
CA SER A 190 13.49 10.58 29.52
C SER A 190 14.42 11.81 29.52
N GLU A 191 15.40 11.90 28.61
CA GLU A 191 16.21 13.11 28.45
C GLU A 191 15.41 14.29 27.84
N HIS A 192 14.33 14.02 27.10
CA HIS A 192 13.54 15.05 26.40
C HIS A 192 12.01 14.93 26.59
N GLY A 193 11.53 13.94 27.33
CA GLY A 193 10.12 13.78 27.70
C GLY A 193 9.85 12.52 28.50
N GLU A 194 8.75 12.45 29.24
CA GLU A 194 8.37 11.26 30.02
C GLU A 194 7.22 10.50 29.36
N TYR A 195 7.22 9.17 29.49
CA TYR A 195 6.06 8.34 29.14
C TYR A 195 4.98 8.51 30.21
N LEU A 196 3.76 8.82 29.79
CA LEU A 196 2.57 8.82 30.64
C LEU A 196 1.66 7.67 30.20
N GLU A 197 1.22 6.86 31.14
CA GLU A 197 0.18 5.87 30.87
C GLU A 197 -1.11 6.58 30.41
N THR A 198 -1.92 5.90 29.60
CA THR A 198 -3.17 6.47 29.05
C THR A 198 -4.06 7.09 30.13
N GLU A 199 -4.12 6.49 31.32
CA GLU A 199 -4.92 6.98 32.45
C GLU A 199 -4.33 8.24 33.12
N GLN A 200 -3.04 8.49 32.91
CA GLN A 200 -2.31 9.64 33.45
C GLN A 200 -2.39 10.87 32.53
N VAL A 201 -2.90 10.71 31.29
CA VAL A 201 -3.09 11.81 30.35
C VAL A 201 -4.23 12.71 30.84
N THR A 202 -3.87 13.91 31.31
CA THR A 202 -4.84 14.95 31.69
C THR A 202 -5.04 15.95 30.56
N ARG A 203 -6.26 16.50 30.45
CA ARG A 203 -6.52 17.58 29.48
C ARG A 203 -5.74 18.82 29.91
N VAL A 204 -4.95 19.36 29.00
CA VAL A 204 -4.24 20.63 29.22
C VAL A 204 -5.25 21.79 29.18
N ASP A 205 -5.23 22.65 30.19
CA ASP A 205 -6.00 23.89 30.18
C ASP A 205 -5.34 24.91 29.24
N LEU A 206 -6.04 25.23 28.15
CA LEU A 206 -5.57 26.16 27.12
C LEU A 206 -6.07 27.59 27.34
N SER A 207 -6.76 27.88 28.44
CA SER A 207 -7.34 29.21 28.75
C SER A 207 -6.32 30.35 28.81
N GLN A 208 -5.03 30.02 28.98
CA GLN A 208 -3.91 30.96 29.03
C GLN A 208 -3.15 31.11 27.69
N LEU A 209 -3.46 30.29 26.68
CA LEU A 209 -2.80 30.39 25.37
C LEU A 209 -3.42 31.51 24.54
N THR A 210 -2.62 32.53 24.23
CA THR A 210 -3.03 33.79 23.58
C THR A 210 -2.70 33.86 22.09
N TRP A 211 -2.63 32.70 21.40
CA TRP A 211 -2.25 32.64 19.98
C TRP A 211 -3.42 32.83 18.99
N THR A 212 -4.56 33.32 19.45
CA THR A 212 -5.64 33.81 18.58
C THR A 212 -5.73 35.33 18.65
N LYS A 213 -4.84 36.00 17.91
CA LYS A 213 -5.09 37.30 17.29
C LYS A 213 -4.55 37.29 15.87
#